data_AF-A0AAW9NR99-F1
#
_entry.id   AF-A0AAW9NR99-F1
#
_cell.length_a   1.000
_cell.length_b   1.000
_cell.length_c   1.000
_cell.angle_alpha   90.00
_cell.angle_beta   90.00
_cell.angle_gamma   90.00
#
_symmetry.space_group_name_H-M   'P 1'
#
loop_
_entity.id
_entity.type
_entity.pdbx_description
1 polymer ?
#
loop_
_entity_poly.entity_id
_entity_poly.type
_entity_poly.pdbx_seq_one_letter_code
_entity_poly.pdbx_strand_id
1 'polypeptide(L)' 'MTKLRRFVNGKWIYGAAAQQNIIKSNGGWNEHHKKIIQNAIAEFAENHVEKLNENFNRPNLKAVK' A
#
# COMPACT_ATOMS: atom_id res chain seq x y z
N MET A 1 -8.60 -7.86 10.83
CA MET A 1 -7.21 -7.43 11.07
C MET A 1 -6.32 -8.64 11.25
N THR A 2 -5.44 -8.91 10.29
CA THR A 2 -4.45 -9.99 10.39
C THR A 2 -3.47 -9.65 11.51
N LYS A 3 -3.31 -10.51 12.52
CA LYS A 3 -2.37 -10.27 13.63
C LYS A 3 -0.94 -10.23 13.08
N LEU A 4 -0.30 -9.07 13.16
CA LEU A 4 1.08 -8.89 12.74
C LEU A 4 2.00 -9.76 13.63
N ARG A 5 2.74 -10.69 13.03
CA ARG A 5 3.66 -11.61 13.71
C ARG A 5 4.96 -11.77 12.94
N ARG A 6 6.07 -11.95 13.64
CA ARG A 6 7.39 -12.20 13.05
C ARG A 6 8.20 -13.19 13.88
N PHE A 7 9.00 -14.04 13.24
CA PHE A 7 9.93 -14.93 13.93
C PHE A 7 11.30 -14.27 14.00
N VAL A 8 11.82 -14.07 15.20
CA VAL A 8 13.09 -13.37 15.47
C VAL A 8 13.82 -14.12 16.57
N ASN A 9 15.08 -14.49 16.33
CA ASN A 9 15.96 -15.16 17.30
C ASN A 9 15.31 -16.37 17.99
N GLY A 10 14.65 -17.23 17.22
CA GLY A 10 14.03 -18.45 17.74
C GLY A 10 12.68 -18.26 18.43
N LYS A 11 12.13 -17.04 18.46
CA LYS A 11 10.84 -16.75 19.11
C LYS A 11 9.89 -15.98 18.19
N TRP A 12 8.59 -16.21 18.36
CA TRP A 12 7.56 -15.40 17.71
C TRP A 12 7.29 -14.12 18.51
N ILE A 13 7.38 -12.99 17.83
CA ILE A 13 7.00 -11.67 18.34
C ILE A 13 5.74 -11.19 17.62
N TYR A 14 4.92 -10.38 18.31
CA TYR A 14 3.58 -10.01 17.86
C TYR A 14 3.31 -8.51 18.01
N GLY A 15 2.32 -8.02 17.28
CA GLY A 15 1.77 -6.67 17.43
C GLY A 15 2.83 -5.58 17.27
N ALA A 16 2.88 -4.65 18.22
CA ALA A 16 3.81 -3.51 18.19
C ALA A 16 5.28 -3.93 18.13
N ALA A 17 5.67 -5.01 18.82
CA ALA A 17 7.05 -5.51 18.78
C ALA A 17 7.42 -6.05 17.40
N ALA A 18 6.50 -6.76 16.74
CA ALA A 18 6.70 -7.22 15.37
C ALA A 18 6.82 -6.04 14.40
N GLN A 19 6.01 -4.99 14.58
CA GLN A 19 6.05 -3.78 13.77
C GLN A 19 7.39 -3.03 13.93
N GLN A 20 7.85 -2.88 15.17
CA GLN A 20 9.14 -2.26 15.46
C GLN A 20 10.31 -3.04 14.83
N ASN A 21 10.23 -4.37 14.83
CA ASN A 21 11.23 -5.19 14.15
C ASN A 21 11.22 -4.97 12.63
N ILE A 22 10.03 -4.84 12.02
CA ILE A 22 9.90 -4.49 10.59
C ILE A 22 10.49 -3.11 10.29
N ILE A 23 10.16 -2.10 11.09
CA ILE A 23 10.69 -0.74 10.93
C ILE A 23 12.22 -0.77 10.98
N LYS A 24 12.80 -1.44 11.99
CA LYS A 24 14.25 -1.60 12.10
C LYS A 24 14.85 -2.32 10.89
N SER A 25 14.24 -3.41 10.42
CA SER A 25 14.72 -4.13 9.23
C SER A 25 14.60 -3.32 7.94
N ASN A 26 13.74 -2.30 7.91
CA ASN A 26 13.56 -1.43 6.74
C ASN A 26 14.56 -0.27 6.69
N GLY A 27 15.53 -0.22 7.60
CA GLY A 27 16.53 0.86 7.69
C GLY A 27 16.22 1.89 8.78
N GLY A 28 15.12 1.72 9.52
CA GLY A 28 14.68 2.66 10.54
C GLY A 28 13.39 3.39 10.17
N TRP A 29 13.04 4.39 10.96
CA TRP A 29 11.76 5.07 10.85
C TRP A 29 11.60 5.81 9.52
N ASN A 30 12.62 6.56 9.10
CA ASN A 30 12.55 7.42 7.91
C ASN A 30 12.37 6.59 6.64
N GLU A 31 13.17 5.55 6.47
CA GLU A 31 13.18 4.66 5.32
C GLU A 31 11.90 3.82 5.24
N HIS A 32 11.41 3.34 6.40
CA HIS A 32 10.14 2.63 6.46
C HIS A 32 8.96 3.52 6.01
N HIS A 33 8.88 4.75 6.51
CA HIS A 33 7.80 5.67 6.15
C HIS A 33 7.92 6.18 4.71
N LYS A 34 9.14 6.44 4.24
CA LYS A 34 9.38 6.80 2.82
C LYS A 34 8.84 5.72 1.89
N LYS A 35 9.12 4.44 2.17
CA LYS A 35 8.58 3.31 1.40
C LYS A 35 7.06 3.24 1.43
N ILE A 36 6.44 3.43 2.60
CA ILE A 36 4.98 3.44 2.74
C ILE A 36 4.37 4.54 1.88
N ILE A 37 4.90 5.77 1.97
CA ILE A 37 4.40 6.91 1.21
C ILE A 37 4.56 6.68 -0.29
N GLN A 38 5.73 6.17 -0.73
CA GLN A 38 5.97 5.86 -2.14
C GLN A 38 4.98 4.82 -2.68
N ASN A 39 4.72 3.75 -1.93
CA ASN A 39 3.76 2.73 -2.32
C ASN A 39 2.34 3.30 -2.42
N ALA A 40 1.93 4.13 -1.44
CA ALA A 40 0.61 4.76 -1.47
C ALA A 40 0.44 5.71 -2.67
N ILE A 41 1.49 6.45 -3.04
CA ILE A 41 1.48 7.31 -4.23
C ILE A 41 1.38 6.47 -5.50
N ALA A 42 2.14 5.37 -5.61
CA ALA A 42 2.08 4.48 -6.76
C ALA A 42 0.68 3.86 -6.93
N GLU A 43 0.11 3.33 -5.85
CA GLU A 43 -1.25 2.78 -5.86
C GLU A 43 -2.30 3.83 -6.23
N PHE A 44 -2.18 5.06 -5.72
CA PHE A 44 -3.07 6.15 -6.11
C PHE A 44 -2.96 6.47 -7.61
N ALA A 45 -1.74 6.54 -8.15
CA ALA A 45 -1.50 6.83 -9.55
C ALA A 45 -2.08 5.74 -10.47
N GLU A 46 -1.85 4.46 -10.14
CA GLU A 46 -2.41 3.32 -10.87
C GLU A 46 -3.94 3.37 -10.90
N ASN A 47 -4.57 3.54 -9.73
CA ASN A 47 -6.03 3.67 -9.62
C ASN A 47 -6.58 4.88 -10.40
N HIS A 48 -5.82 5.98 -10.48
CA HIS A 48 -6.24 7.17 -11.21
C HIS A 48 -6.16 6.95 -12.74
N VAL A 49 -5.09 6.30 -13.21
CA VAL A 49 -4.93 5.93 -14.62
C VAL A 49 -6.02 4.96 -15.05
N GLU A 50 -6.35 3.97 -14.22
CA GLU A 50 -7.45 3.03 -14.48
C GLU A 50 -8.78 3.78 -14.67
N LYS A 51 -9.13 4.69 -13.75
CA LYS A 51 -10.35 5.52 -13.86
C LYS A 51 -10.37 6.40 -15.11
N LEU A 52 -9.23 6.97 -15.51
CA LEU A 52 -9.14 7.76 -16.73
C LEU A 52 -9.38 6.88 -17.97
N ASN A 53 -8.79 5.69 -18.00
CA ASN A 53 -9.01 4.72 -19.08
C ASN A 53 -10.47 4.26 -19.16
N GLU A 54 -11.12 3.98 -18.02
CA GLU A 54 -12.54 3.66 -17.99
C GLU A 54 -13.40 4.80 -18.55
N ASN A 55 -13.09 6.04 -18.18
CA ASN A 55 -13.83 7.21 -18.68
C ASN A 55 -13.58 7.48 -20.16
N PHE A 56 -12.38 7.20 -20.67
CA PHE A 56 -12.07 7.33 -22.09
C PHE A 56 -12.75 6.23 -22.93
N ASN A 57 -12.85 5.01 -22.38
CA ASN A 57 -13.50 3.87 -23.03
C ASN A 57 -15.03 3.88 -22.89
N ARG A 58 -15.61 4.84 -22.17
CA ARG A 58 -17.06 4.97 -22.07
C ARG A 58 -17.61 5.46 -23.41
N PRO A 59 -18.50 4.71 -24.08
CA PRO A 59 -19.13 5.18 -25.30
C PRO A 59 -19.90 6.48 -25.00
N ASN A 60 -19.69 7.50 -25.82
CA ASN A 60 -20.37 8.78 -25.69
C ASN A 60 -21.81 8.64 -26.22
N LEU A 61 -22.65 7.97 -25.43
CA LEU A 61 -24.04 7.72 -25.75
C LEU A 61 -24.83 9.02 -25.61
N LYS A 62 -25.18 9.63 -26.73
CA LYS A 62 -26.20 10.68 -26.76
C LYS A 62 -27.56 10.03 -26.55
N ALA A 63 -28.30 10.49 -25.54
CA ALA A 63 -29.70 10.13 -25.39
C ALA A 63 -30.46 10.66 -26.62
N VAL A 64 -30.91 9.74 -27.48
CA VAL A 64 -31.85 10.05 -28.56
C VAL A 64 -33.23 10.14 -27.91
N LYS A 65 -33.96 11.20 -28.25
CA LYS A 65 -35.20 11.65 -27.60
C LYS A 65 -36.37 10.70 -27.85
#